data_AF-E3RU05-F1
#
_entry.id   AF-E3RU05-F1
#
_cell.length_a   1.000
_cell.length_b   1.000
_cell.length_c   1.000
_cell.angle_alpha   90.00
_cell.angle_beta   90.00
_cell.angle_gamma   90.00
#
_symmetry.space_group_name_H-M   'P 1'
#
loop_
_entity.id
_entity.type
_entity.pdbx_description
1 polymer ?
#
loop_
_entity_poly.entity_id
_entity_poly.type
_entity_poly.pdbx_seq_one_letter_code
_entity_poly.pdbx_strand_id
1 'polypeptide(L)'
;MTARSVDQPVEGKELRTHAVADTRVERDLQQWPSTRDEEIVEATYGPHGASETADHQTEKPPGPALARILSRRSAASYDPGPAPDGGLTAWTQVLCTHLTIFTTFGLFTSFGVYQTYYENTLGIAPSTISWIGSIQVFLLFFLGTFTGRATDAGLFRPVYIAGACFQLVGIFTLAESKSVWQLFLSQGVCLGLANGLQFCPSMALVSTYFVKRRAFALGFTALGSCTGGVVFPVIVQQCLPSLGFPWTIRIIGFIMLLLNAVTISLYRTRLPPRKAGPLVDWASFSELPYTLYCAGAFFSFWGLYFAFFYIGSYARNVLGATYQQSINLLLVQVCMGFIFRLLPTYYADKIGGLNVLIPFAFICAIMMFAWIGIKSMGTLYVFAVIYGSGSAVIQALWPAVIGGMSRERDLKKAGVRMGMAFTVVSISSFTGPPLAGALIQMNHGSYTYANIWAGMSFFVGGCLLIATRVALVGWNLRDTVTPALTTSFPPNAYLGCNQAEANANGTGDRLFDPSTGATFRHSVSVPVTQQTCRTYCSTTAPGAPYLYFGIEFGINCRCGADFFIPKIQVDDSQCNISAAGDVSQAGGGANRMSVWQYVPVSPLSSYSMLKNCALQT
;
A
#
# COMPACT_ATOMS: atom_id res chain seq x y z
N MET A 1 -64.39 2.40 25.42
CA MET A 1 -64.75 2.43 26.86
C MET A 1 -63.81 3.38 27.58
N THR A 2 -64.35 4.16 28.52
CA THR A 2 -63.66 4.85 29.65
C THR A 2 -62.38 5.65 29.38
N ALA A 3 -62.52 6.97 29.47
CA ALA A 3 -61.43 7.92 29.72
C ALA A 3 -60.98 7.89 31.20
N ARG A 4 -59.85 8.55 31.50
CA ARG A 4 -59.66 9.28 32.77
C ARG A 4 -58.67 10.45 32.63
N SER A 5 -59.05 11.57 33.20
CA SER A 5 -58.36 12.87 33.27
C SER A 5 -57.70 13.07 34.66
N VAL A 6 -57.37 14.34 35.02
CA VAL A 6 -56.85 14.92 36.29
C VAL A 6 -55.36 15.32 36.21
N ASP A 7 -54.90 16.54 36.53
CA ASP A 7 -55.53 17.88 36.74
C ASP A 7 -54.50 19.03 36.54
N GLN A 8 -54.97 20.29 36.45
CA GLN A 8 -54.20 21.56 36.47
C GLN A 8 -54.21 22.21 37.90
N PRO A 9 -53.92 23.52 38.18
CA PRO A 9 -53.27 24.67 37.47
C PRO A 9 -52.09 25.32 38.28
N VAL A 10 -51.49 26.49 37.95
CA VAL A 10 -51.90 27.88 38.33
C VAL A 10 -50.93 28.95 37.74
N GLU A 11 -51.50 30.08 37.24
CA GLU A 11 -51.04 31.49 37.06
C GLU A 11 -49.58 31.88 36.64
N GLY A 12 -49.31 32.99 35.93
CA GLY A 12 -50.18 34.02 35.33
C GLY A 12 -49.42 35.31 34.88
N LYS A 13 -50.05 36.15 34.03
CA LYS A 13 -49.66 37.49 33.49
C LYS A 13 -48.60 37.56 32.35
N GLU A 14 -48.97 37.96 31.12
CA GLU A 14 -49.21 39.33 30.56
C GLU A 14 -47.89 40.07 30.22
N LEU A 15 -47.69 40.86 29.14
CA LEU A 15 -48.36 41.34 27.90
C LEU A 15 -47.15 41.77 26.98
N ARG A 16 -47.09 41.75 25.63
CA ARG A 16 -47.96 42.34 24.58
C ARG A 16 -47.30 42.10 23.20
N THR A 17 -48.08 41.92 22.11
CA THR A 17 -47.84 42.34 20.67
C THR A 17 -46.44 42.17 20.03
N HIS A 18 -46.17 41.69 18.80
CA HIS A 18 -46.91 41.35 17.55
C HIS A 18 -45.87 40.65 16.59
N ALA A 19 -46.17 39.96 15.47
CA ALA A 19 -47.40 39.43 14.86
C ALA A 19 -47.10 38.43 13.70
N VAL A 20 -47.91 37.37 13.59
CA VAL A 20 -48.49 36.77 12.35
C VAL A 20 -47.60 36.21 11.22
N ALA A 21 -47.78 34.90 10.95
CA ALA A 21 -47.68 34.15 9.67
C ALA A 21 -46.31 34.04 8.94
N ASP A 22 -46.08 33.09 8.03
CA ASP A 22 -46.47 31.66 7.91
C ASP A 22 -45.47 31.01 6.89
N THR A 23 -45.29 29.70 6.98
CA THR A 23 -44.60 28.76 6.07
C THR A 23 -44.03 29.23 4.71
N ARG A 24 -42.77 28.83 4.42
CA ARG A 24 -42.40 27.78 3.41
C ARG A 24 -40.95 27.93 2.87
N VAL A 25 -40.18 26.84 2.99
CA VAL A 25 -39.09 26.30 2.12
C VAL A 25 -38.41 27.24 1.11
N GLU A 26 -37.07 27.43 1.17
CA GLU A 26 -36.08 27.04 0.13
C GLU A 26 -34.60 27.51 0.36
N ARG A 27 -33.66 26.59 0.05
CA ARG A 27 -32.34 26.72 -0.62
C ARG A 27 -31.20 27.70 -0.19
N ASP A 28 -30.00 27.09 -0.17
CA ASP A 28 -28.73 27.50 -0.80
C ASP A 28 -27.79 28.62 -0.26
N LEU A 29 -26.57 28.15 0.09
CA LEU A 29 -25.24 28.60 -0.36
C LEU A 29 -24.51 29.84 0.23
N GLN A 30 -23.17 29.72 0.13
CA GLN A 30 -22.08 30.70 0.31
C GLN A 30 -21.65 30.98 1.77
N GLN A 31 -20.36 31.28 2.07
CA GLN A 31 -19.23 31.64 1.20
C GLN A 31 -17.87 31.19 1.77
N TRP A 32 -16.88 30.90 0.91
CA TRP A 32 -15.46 30.82 1.31
C TRP A 32 -14.89 32.25 1.48
N PRO A 33 -14.01 32.54 2.45
CA PRO A 33 -13.35 33.84 2.54
C PRO A 33 -12.43 34.06 1.34
N SER A 34 -12.73 35.08 0.53
CA SER A 34 -11.86 35.56 -0.54
C SER A 34 -10.73 36.41 0.02
N THR A 35 -9.49 36.19 -0.43
CA THR A 35 -8.41 37.16 -0.26
C THR A 35 -8.76 38.47 -0.95
N ARG A 36 -8.65 39.62 -0.25
CA ARG A 36 -8.24 40.90 -0.84
C ARG A 36 -7.86 41.98 0.19
N ASP A 37 -6.77 42.67 -0.14
CA ASP A 37 -6.49 44.09 0.07
C ASP A 37 -6.35 44.65 1.51
N GLU A 38 -5.19 44.41 2.14
CA GLU A 38 -4.56 45.29 3.16
C GLU A 38 -3.11 45.65 2.77
N GLU A 39 -2.90 46.06 1.52
CA GLU A 39 -1.90 47.09 1.21
C GLU A 39 -2.62 48.45 1.17
N ILE A 40 -1.88 49.56 1.31
CA ILE A 40 -2.40 50.94 1.48
C ILE A 40 -2.78 51.30 2.94
N VAL A 41 -1.93 50.91 3.89
CA VAL A 41 -1.54 51.82 4.98
C VAL A 41 -0.02 51.82 5.07
N GLU A 42 0.58 52.85 4.44
CA GLU A 42 1.70 53.61 5.02
C GLU A 42 3.03 52.85 5.23
N ALA A 43 4.06 52.95 4.38
CA ALA A 43 4.47 54.06 3.50
C ALA A 43 4.83 55.39 4.21
N THR A 44 5.06 55.36 5.53
CA THR A 44 5.75 56.44 6.28
C THR A 44 6.80 55.82 7.21
N TYR A 45 8.08 56.13 6.94
CA TYR A 45 9.34 55.81 7.66
C TYR A 45 10.36 54.95 6.89
N GLY A 46 11.33 55.63 6.28
CA GLY A 46 12.72 55.18 6.16
C GLY A 46 13.63 56.35 6.59
N PRO A 47 14.93 56.37 6.23
CA PRO A 47 15.84 55.28 5.86
C PRO A 47 17.02 55.19 6.87
N HIS A 48 17.97 54.24 6.71
CA HIS A 48 19.41 54.44 6.96
C HIS A 48 20.23 53.15 6.73
N GLY A 49 21.49 53.30 6.30
CA GLY A 49 22.55 52.30 6.51
C GLY A 49 22.86 51.37 5.33
N ALA A 50 23.63 51.84 4.36
CA ALA A 50 24.27 50.97 3.37
C ALA A 50 25.54 50.33 3.93
N SER A 51 25.82 49.09 3.55
CA SER A 51 27.20 48.57 3.43
C SER A 51 27.22 47.48 2.37
N GLU A 52 28.07 47.66 1.37
CA GLU A 52 28.32 46.69 0.31
C GLU A 52 29.30 45.61 0.79
N THR A 53 29.02 44.34 0.47
CA THR A 53 30.07 43.35 0.20
C THR A 53 29.63 42.52 -1.00
N ALA A 54 30.43 42.57 -2.07
CA ALA A 54 30.13 41.90 -3.33
C ALA A 54 30.40 40.39 -3.21
N ASP A 55 29.51 39.58 -3.77
CA ASP A 55 29.72 38.14 -3.92
C ASP A 55 29.50 37.71 -5.39
N HIS A 56 30.45 36.96 -5.93
CA HIS A 56 30.62 36.79 -7.38
C HIS A 56 29.72 35.66 -7.91
N GLN A 57 28.49 35.97 -8.30
CA GLN A 57 27.60 34.97 -8.93
C GLN A 57 27.81 34.88 -10.44
N THR A 58 28.26 33.72 -10.91
CA THR A 58 28.34 33.40 -12.34
C THR A 58 26.94 33.22 -12.92
N GLU A 59 26.47 34.15 -13.76
CA GLU A 59 25.17 34.01 -14.43
C GLU A 59 25.14 32.80 -15.36
N LYS A 60 24.12 31.94 -15.19
CA LYS A 60 23.67 30.99 -16.22
C LYS A 60 22.51 31.62 -17.00
N PRO A 61 22.43 31.40 -18.33
CA PRO A 61 21.46 32.08 -19.18
C PRO A 61 20.00 31.74 -18.81
N PRO A 62 19.05 32.66 -19.03
CA PRO A 62 17.67 32.49 -18.64
C PRO A 62 16.98 31.42 -19.50
N GLY A 63 16.79 30.23 -18.91
CA GLY A 63 15.91 29.20 -19.48
C GLY A 63 14.44 29.66 -19.54
N PRO A 64 13.60 29.05 -20.40
CA PRO A 64 12.24 29.51 -20.67
C PRO A 64 11.39 29.70 -19.41
N ALA A 65 10.58 30.76 -19.37
CA ALA A 65 9.71 31.07 -18.23
C ALA A 65 8.80 29.90 -17.80
N LEU A 66 8.42 29.03 -18.75
CA LEU A 66 7.67 27.80 -18.48
C LEU A 66 8.40 26.84 -17.53
N ALA A 67 9.72 26.71 -17.66
CA ALA A 67 10.54 25.92 -16.72
C ALA A 67 10.56 26.56 -15.33
N ARG A 68 10.56 27.90 -15.24
CA ARG A 68 10.50 28.64 -13.97
C ARG A 68 9.11 28.52 -13.30
N ILE A 69 8.03 28.44 -14.07
CA ILE A 69 6.66 28.18 -13.58
C ILE A 69 6.50 26.73 -13.11
N LEU A 70 6.99 25.75 -13.87
CA LEU A 70 7.01 24.33 -13.46
C LEU A 70 7.94 24.11 -12.24
N SER A 71 9.03 24.88 -12.12
CA SER A 71 9.94 24.87 -10.97
C SER A 71 9.40 25.61 -9.74
N ARG A 72 8.44 26.53 -9.88
CA ARG A 72 7.69 27.09 -8.72
C ARG A 72 6.67 26.13 -8.11
N ARG A 73 6.39 25.00 -8.78
CA ARG A 73 5.84 23.77 -8.18
C ARG A 73 6.94 22.73 -7.87
N SER A 74 8.18 23.17 -7.68
CA SER A 74 9.15 22.35 -6.96
C SER A 74 8.57 22.07 -5.58
N ALA A 75 8.57 20.79 -5.21
CA ALA A 75 8.17 20.40 -3.88
C ALA A 75 9.14 21.02 -2.88
N ALA A 76 8.67 22.03 -2.14
CA ALA A 76 8.97 22.03 -0.71
C ALA A 76 8.69 20.61 -0.23
N SER A 77 9.66 19.98 0.42
CA SER A 77 9.58 18.59 0.85
C SER A 77 8.59 18.47 2.01
N TYR A 78 7.30 18.60 1.69
CA TYR A 78 6.20 18.33 2.57
C TYR A 78 6.28 16.86 2.92
N ASP A 79 6.82 16.57 4.09
CA ASP A 79 6.77 15.24 4.67
C ASP A 79 5.28 14.93 4.93
N PRO A 80 4.67 13.95 4.26
CA PRO A 80 3.22 13.72 4.35
C PRO A 80 2.80 13.10 5.69
N GLY A 81 3.64 13.21 6.73
CA GLY A 81 3.50 12.62 8.04
C GLY A 81 3.63 11.09 8.06
N PRO A 82 3.29 10.44 9.18
CA PRO A 82 3.05 9.01 9.20
C PRO A 82 1.83 8.63 8.32
N ALA A 83 1.75 7.36 7.92
CA ALA A 83 0.58 6.87 7.19
C ALA A 83 -0.70 7.02 8.04
N PRO A 84 -1.82 7.50 7.47
CA PRO A 84 -3.03 7.78 8.24
C PRO A 84 -3.73 6.54 8.81
N ASP A 85 -3.50 5.34 8.24
CA ASP A 85 -4.06 4.06 8.69
C ASP A 85 -5.61 4.00 8.81
N GLY A 86 -6.31 4.99 8.24
CA GLY A 86 -7.75 5.18 8.32
C GLY A 86 -8.19 6.57 7.85
N GLY A 87 -9.41 6.95 8.24
CA GLY A 87 -10.06 8.19 7.80
C GLY A 87 -10.66 8.10 6.40
N LEU A 88 -11.59 9.02 6.09
CA LEU A 88 -12.38 8.99 4.86
C LEU A 88 -11.47 8.94 3.61
N THR A 89 -10.49 9.85 3.52
CA THR A 89 -9.56 9.95 2.38
C THR A 89 -8.85 8.63 2.05
N ALA A 90 -8.40 7.88 3.06
CA ALA A 90 -7.69 6.61 2.87
C ALA A 90 -8.65 5.49 2.42
N TRP A 91 -9.82 5.40 3.03
CA TRP A 91 -10.86 4.44 2.64
C TRP A 91 -11.46 4.75 1.26
N THR A 92 -11.51 6.02 0.84
CA THR A 92 -11.83 6.39 -0.55
C THR A 92 -10.81 5.81 -1.52
N GLN A 93 -9.51 5.78 -1.19
CA GLN A 93 -8.51 5.15 -2.07
C GLN A 93 -8.70 3.63 -2.14
N VAL A 94 -9.05 2.99 -1.01
CA VAL A 94 -9.40 1.56 -0.98
C VAL A 94 -10.62 1.27 -1.87
N LEU A 95 -11.67 2.10 -1.79
CA LEU A 95 -12.83 1.98 -2.67
C LEU A 95 -12.46 2.18 -4.15
N CYS A 96 -11.62 3.17 -4.47
CA CYS A 96 -11.18 3.40 -5.85
C CYS A 96 -10.39 2.21 -6.40
N THR A 97 -9.49 1.62 -5.62
CA THR A 97 -8.74 0.42 -6.02
C THR A 97 -9.62 -0.82 -6.06
N HIS A 98 -10.65 -0.94 -5.23
CA HIS A 98 -11.69 -1.96 -5.38
C HIS A 98 -12.42 -1.84 -6.73
N LEU A 99 -12.86 -0.63 -7.12
CA LEU A 99 -13.52 -0.39 -8.41
C LEU A 99 -12.56 -0.61 -9.60
N THR A 100 -11.27 -0.33 -9.43
CA THR A 100 -10.23 -0.64 -10.43
C THR A 100 -10.04 -2.15 -10.58
N ILE A 101 -10.01 -2.91 -9.48
CA ILE A 101 -9.88 -4.38 -9.50
C ILE A 101 -11.18 -5.04 -10.00
N PHE A 102 -12.33 -4.41 -9.79
CA PHE A 102 -13.61 -4.79 -10.40
C PHE A 102 -13.52 -4.77 -11.92
N THR A 103 -13.11 -3.66 -12.54
CA THR A 103 -13.05 -3.57 -14.02
C THR A 103 -11.91 -4.40 -14.62
N THR A 104 -10.77 -4.51 -13.93
CA THR A 104 -9.57 -5.22 -14.44
C THR A 104 -9.63 -6.73 -14.19
N PHE A 105 -9.45 -7.16 -12.93
CA PHE A 105 -9.47 -8.58 -12.58
C PHE A 105 -10.87 -9.20 -12.63
N GLY A 106 -11.94 -8.44 -12.36
CA GLY A 106 -13.30 -8.98 -12.45
C GLY A 106 -13.71 -9.37 -13.87
N LEU A 107 -13.27 -8.61 -14.89
CA LEU A 107 -13.45 -9.02 -16.28
C LEU A 107 -12.61 -10.26 -16.59
N PHE A 108 -11.36 -10.30 -16.12
CA PHE A 108 -10.47 -11.45 -16.32
C PHE A 108 -10.97 -12.74 -15.66
N THR A 109 -11.47 -12.71 -14.41
CA THR A 109 -12.06 -13.90 -13.76
C THR A 109 -13.31 -14.40 -14.48
N SER A 110 -13.95 -13.54 -15.27
CA SER A 110 -15.08 -13.87 -16.13
C SER A 110 -14.68 -14.51 -17.48
N PHE A 111 -13.38 -14.69 -17.75
CA PHE A 111 -12.86 -15.18 -19.05
C PHE A 111 -13.51 -16.49 -19.52
N GLY A 112 -13.82 -17.42 -18.61
CA GLY A 112 -14.45 -18.70 -18.96
C GLY A 112 -15.80 -18.59 -19.67
N VAL A 113 -16.57 -17.51 -19.43
CA VAL A 113 -17.84 -17.27 -20.13
C VAL A 113 -17.57 -16.85 -21.59
N TYR A 114 -16.64 -15.92 -21.79
CA TYR A 114 -16.22 -15.48 -23.13
C TYR A 114 -15.58 -16.62 -23.92
N GLN A 115 -14.74 -17.44 -23.28
CA GLN A 115 -14.15 -18.62 -23.90
C GLN A 115 -15.22 -19.55 -24.49
N THR A 116 -16.28 -19.85 -23.73
CA THR A 116 -17.33 -20.74 -24.23
C THR A 116 -18.12 -20.11 -25.39
N TYR A 117 -18.33 -18.79 -25.38
CA TYR A 117 -18.92 -18.08 -26.52
C TYR A 117 -18.04 -18.18 -27.78
N TYR A 118 -16.72 -18.02 -27.63
CA TYR A 118 -15.76 -18.16 -28.73
C TYR A 118 -15.64 -19.60 -29.26
N GLU A 119 -15.70 -20.61 -28.38
CA GLU A 119 -15.78 -22.03 -28.76
C GLU A 119 -17.07 -22.29 -29.58
N ASN A 120 -18.24 -21.92 -29.06
CA ASN A 120 -19.53 -22.30 -29.63
C ASN A 120 -19.97 -21.47 -30.86
N THR A 121 -19.65 -20.17 -30.90
CA THR A 121 -20.16 -19.26 -31.95
C THR A 121 -19.13 -18.96 -33.04
N LEU A 122 -17.83 -19.00 -32.71
CA LEU A 122 -16.76 -18.73 -33.68
C LEU A 122 -15.96 -19.99 -34.05
N GLY A 123 -16.23 -21.14 -33.43
CA GLY A 123 -15.57 -22.41 -33.72
C GLY A 123 -14.06 -22.41 -33.38
N ILE A 124 -13.61 -21.52 -32.50
CA ILE A 124 -12.19 -21.32 -32.23
C ILE A 124 -11.70 -22.42 -31.28
N ALA A 125 -10.54 -23.02 -31.60
CA ALA A 125 -9.92 -24.03 -30.77
C ALA A 125 -9.63 -23.49 -29.33
N PRO A 126 -9.93 -24.25 -28.26
CA PRO A 126 -9.70 -23.82 -26.87
C PRO A 126 -8.26 -23.39 -26.58
N SER A 127 -7.28 -24.02 -27.24
CA SER A 127 -5.86 -23.66 -27.16
C SER A 127 -5.56 -22.27 -27.71
N THR A 128 -6.21 -21.85 -28.80
CA THR A 128 -6.07 -20.50 -29.36
C THR A 128 -6.73 -19.46 -28.46
N ILE A 129 -7.84 -19.81 -27.80
CA ILE A 129 -8.54 -18.92 -26.88
C ILE A 129 -7.71 -18.71 -25.59
N SER A 130 -7.11 -19.75 -25.03
CA SER A 130 -6.32 -19.64 -23.79
C SER A 130 -5.09 -18.72 -23.94
N TRP A 131 -4.52 -18.59 -25.15
CA TRP A 131 -3.48 -17.58 -25.45
C TRP A 131 -3.99 -16.13 -25.25
N ILE A 132 -5.24 -15.82 -25.59
CA ILE A 132 -5.83 -14.48 -25.41
C ILE A 132 -5.91 -14.13 -23.92
N GLY A 133 -6.38 -15.07 -23.09
CA GLY A 133 -6.40 -14.90 -21.63
C GLY A 133 -4.99 -14.82 -21.02
N SER A 134 -4.07 -15.67 -21.48
CA SER A 134 -2.70 -15.73 -20.96
C SER A 134 -1.90 -14.46 -21.26
N ILE A 135 -2.02 -13.88 -22.47
CA ILE A 135 -1.34 -12.61 -22.78
C ILE A 135 -1.95 -11.43 -21.99
N GLN A 136 -3.26 -11.45 -21.72
CA GLN A 136 -3.93 -10.43 -20.91
C GLN A 136 -3.38 -10.40 -19.47
N VAL A 137 -3.19 -11.58 -18.85
CA VAL A 137 -2.59 -11.71 -17.50
C VAL A 137 -1.10 -11.38 -17.51
N PHE A 138 -0.38 -11.81 -18.55
CA PHE A 138 1.02 -11.46 -18.72
C PHE A 138 1.22 -9.95 -18.72
N LEU A 139 0.49 -9.21 -19.57
CA LEU A 139 0.62 -7.75 -19.66
C LEU A 139 0.19 -7.03 -18.37
N LEU A 140 -0.85 -7.54 -17.69
CA LEU A 140 -1.30 -7.03 -16.39
C LEU A 140 -0.16 -7.00 -15.36
N PHE A 141 0.62 -8.08 -15.26
CA PHE A 141 1.70 -8.20 -14.29
C PHE A 141 3.05 -7.67 -14.82
N PHE A 142 3.36 -7.88 -16.10
CA PHE A 142 4.63 -7.51 -16.73
C PHE A 142 4.86 -6.01 -16.71
N LEU A 143 3.82 -5.22 -17.02
CA LEU A 143 3.88 -3.77 -16.97
C LEU A 143 4.13 -3.21 -15.56
N GLY A 144 3.95 -4.02 -14.51
CA GLY A 144 4.08 -3.62 -13.11
C GLY A 144 5.38 -2.87 -12.80
N THR A 145 6.54 -3.30 -13.31
CA THR A 145 7.82 -2.59 -13.08
C THR A 145 7.78 -1.16 -13.62
N PHE A 146 7.29 -0.98 -14.84
CA PHE A 146 7.22 0.34 -15.50
C PHE A 146 6.19 1.25 -14.82
N THR A 147 5.01 0.71 -14.51
CA THR A 147 3.88 1.49 -13.96
C THR A 147 4.07 1.79 -12.48
N GLY A 148 4.69 0.87 -11.73
CA GLY A 148 5.19 1.09 -10.38
C GLY A 148 6.23 2.20 -10.32
N ARG A 149 7.19 2.23 -11.26
CA ARG A 149 8.20 3.31 -11.34
C ARG A 149 7.59 4.65 -11.67
N ALA A 150 6.72 4.68 -12.66
CA ALA A 150 6.01 5.90 -13.03
C ALA A 150 5.14 6.42 -11.86
N THR A 151 4.57 5.53 -11.04
CA THR A 151 3.85 5.88 -9.80
C THR A 151 4.77 6.50 -8.76
N ASP A 152 5.91 5.86 -8.44
CA ASP A 152 6.92 6.41 -7.52
C ASP A 152 7.44 7.79 -8.01
N ALA A 153 7.53 8.00 -9.34
CA ALA A 153 7.91 9.27 -9.96
C ALA A 153 6.80 10.35 -9.97
N GLY A 154 5.59 10.05 -9.46
CA GLY A 154 4.45 10.97 -9.39
C GLY A 154 3.55 10.99 -10.63
N LEU A 155 3.78 10.12 -11.61
CA LEU A 155 2.99 10.03 -12.85
C LEU A 155 1.74 9.13 -12.71
N PHE A 156 1.29 8.85 -11.48
CA PHE A 156 0.12 8.01 -11.20
C PHE A 156 -1.10 8.39 -12.04
N ARG A 157 -1.48 9.69 -12.07
CA ARG A 157 -2.68 10.15 -12.79
C ARG A 157 -2.54 9.96 -14.31
N PRO A 158 -1.48 10.44 -15.00
CA PRO A 158 -1.25 10.13 -16.42
C PRO A 158 -1.28 8.64 -16.76
N VAL A 159 -0.62 7.80 -15.95
CA VAL A 159 -0.54 6.35 -16.18
C VAL A 159 -1.92 5.69 -16.03
N TYR A 160 -2.67 6.04 -14.98
CA TYR A 160 -4.02 5.51 -14.77
C TYR A 160 -5.00 5.95 -15.87
N ILE A 161 -4.94 7.21 -16.30
CA ILE A 161 -5.78 7.75 -17.39
C ILE A 161 -5.45 7.05 -18.72
N ALA A 162 -4.16 6.86 -19.04
CA ALA A 162 -3.76 6.09 -20.21
C ALA A 162 -4.31 4.65 -20.15
N GLY A 163 -4.25 4.01 -18.98
CA GLY A 163 -4.85 2.71 -18.73
C GLY A 163 -6.36 2.69 -18.97
N ALA A 164 -7.10 3.70 -18.48
CA ALA A 164 -8.53 3.84 -18.73
C ALA A 164 -8.85 4.03 -20.22
N CYS A 165 -8.06 4.82 -20.95
CA CYS A 165 -8.20 4.97 -22.40
C CYS A 165 -8.00 3.64 -23.14
N PHE A 166 -6.94 2.88 -22.81
CA PHE A 166 -6.74 1.53 -23.38
C PHE A 166 -7.86 0.56 -22.98
N GLN A 167 -8.44 0.68 -21.78
CA GLN A 167 -9.55 -0.16 -21.33
C GLN A 167 -10.80 0.09 -22.18
N LEU A 168 -11.11 1.37 -22.43
CA LEU A 168 -12.25 1.80 -23.23
C LEU A 168 -12.08 1.45 -24.71
N VAL A 169 -10.90 1.71 -25.29
CA VAL A 169 -10.61 1.29 -26.66
C VAL A 169 -10.75 -0.23 -26.77
N GLY A 170 -10.10 -1.00 -25.89
CA GLY A 170 -10.13 -2.47 -25.94
C GLY A 170 -11.53 -3.07 -25.77
N ILE A 171 -12.38 -2.53 -24.88
CA ILE A 171 -13.74 -3.07 -24.67
C ILE A 171 -14.68 -2.68 -25.81
N PHE A 172 -14.60 -1.46 -26.36
CA PHE A 172 -15.45 -1.06 -27.48
C PHE A 172 -15.01 -1.66 -28.81
N THR A 173 -13.71 -1.89 -29.06
CA THR A 173 -13.29 -2.67 -30.24
C THR A 173 -13.56 -4.17 -30.09
N LEU A 174 -13.58 -4.69 -28.86
CA LEU A 174 -14.01 -6.08 -28.59
C LEU A 174 -15.47 -6.29 -29.01
N ALA A 175 -16.36 -5.33 -28.75
CA ALA A 175 -17.77 -5.41 -29.17
C ALA A 175 -17.97 -5.59 -30.68
N GLU A 176 -17.07 -5.02 -31.51
CA GLU A 176 -17.12 -5.10 -32.98
C GLU A 176 -16.26 -6.23 -33.57
N SER A 177 -15.58 -7.01 -32.73
CA SER A 177 -14.63 -8.04 -33.17
C SER A 177 -15.33 -9.25 -33.79
N LYS A 178 -14.99 -9.57 -35.04
CA LYS A 178 -15.53 -10.70 -35.83
C LYS A 178 -14.48 -11.77 -36.12
N SER A 179 -13.20 -11.48 -35.93
CA SER A 179 -12.08 -12.39 -36.19
C SER A 179 -11.20 -12.63 -34.95
N VAL A 180 -10.50 -13.76 -34.92
CA VAL A 180 -9.62 -14.15 -33.80
C VAL A 180 -8.54 -13.09 -33.54
N TRP A 181 -7.98 -12.47 -34.59
CA TRP A 181 -6.95 -11.44 -34.44
C TRP A 181 -7.51 -10.14 -33.83
N GLN A 182 -8.77 -9.79 -34.12
CA GLN A 182 -9.45 -8.64 -33.52
C GLN A 182 -9.72 -8.88 -32.02
N LEU A 183 -10.15 -10.11 -31.66
CA LEU A 183 -10.29 -10.54 -30.26
C LEU A 183 -8.94 -10.49 -29.53
N PHE A 184 -7.87 -11.02 -30.13
CA PHE A 184 -6.53 -11.00 -29.55
C PHE A 184 -6.02 -9.56 -29.31
N LEU A 185 -6.16 -8.66 -30.30
CA LEU A 185 -5.71 -7.28 -30.17
C LEU A 185 -6.55 -6.47 -29.17
N SER A 186 -7.87 -6.67 -29.15
CA SER A 186 -8.79 -5.94 -28.27
C SER A 186 -8.72 -6.45 -26.82
N GLN A 187 -8.94 -7.75 -26.63
CA GLN A 187 -9.03 -8.37 -25.29
C GLN A 187 -7.66 -8.79 -24.73
N GLY A 188 -6.80 -9.39 -25.55
CA GLY A 188 -5.48 -9.83 -25.12
C GLY A 188 -4.54 -8.63 -24.89
N VAL A 189 -4.35 -7.81 -25.93
CA VAL A 189 -3.39 -6.71 -25.90
C VAL A 189 -3.97 -5.45 -25.26
N CYS A 190 -5.02 -4.81 -25.81
CA CYS A 190 -5.48 -3.51 -25.30
C CYS A 190 -5.98 -3.59 -23.85
N LEU A 191 -6.85 -4.56 -23.52
CA LEU A 191 -7.28 -4.76 -22.13
C LEU A 191 -6.14 -5.28 -21.21
N GLY A 192 -5.16 -6.02 -21.74
CA GLY A 192 -3.97 -6.43 -20.99
C GLY A 192 -3.08 -5.24 -20.60
N LEU A 193 -2.80 -4.35 -21.56
CA LEU A 193 -2.09 -3.10 -21.34
C LEU A 193 -2.84 -2.21 -20.34
N ALA A 194 -4.16 -2.04 -20.53
CA ALA A 194 -5.02 -1.28 -19.63
C ALA A 194 -4.92 -1.79 -18.18
N ASN A 195 -5.10 -3.11 -17.99
CA ASN A 195 -5.02 -3.75 -16.69
C ASN A 195 -3.66 -3.50 -16.02
N GLY A 196 -2.55 -3.60 -16.75
CA GLY A 196 -1.21 -3.36 -16.20
C GLY A 196 -0.91 -1.89 -15.87
N LEU A 197 -1.43 -0.97 -16.68
CA LEU A 197 -1.39 0.48 -16.44
C LEU A 197 -2.21 0.90 -15.21
N GLN A 198 -3.26 0.16 -14.84
CA GLN A 198 -4.13 0.52 -13.71
C GLN A 198 -3.82 -0.24 -12.41
N PHE A 199 -3.57 -1.55 -12.48
CA PHE A 199 -3.52 -2.43 -11.30
C PHE A 199 -2.36 -2.11 -10.36
N CYS A 200 -1.11 -2.15 -10.86
CA CYS A 200 0.07 -1.95 -10.03
C CYS A 200 0.12 -0.56 -9.38
N PRO A 201 -0.13 0.56 -10.11
CA PRO A 201 -0.23 1.89 -9.49
C PRO A 201 -1.26 1.97 -8.37
N SER A 202 -2.44 1.39 -8.57
CA SER A 202 -3.56 1.48 -7.62
C SER A 202 -3.31 0.70 -6.33
N MET A 203 -2.66 -0.47 -6.45
CA MET A 203 -2.21 -1.27 -5.30
C MET A 203 -1.05 -0.61 -4.56
N ALA A 204 -0.08 -0.07 -5.29
CA ALA A 204 1.05 0.68 -4.73
C ALA A 204 0.54 1.88 -3.92
N LEU A 205 -0.38 2.66 -4.49
CA LEU A 205 -0.95 3.85 -3.87
C LEU A 205 -1.63 3.53 -2.53
N VAL A 206 -2.56 2.56 -2.48
CA VAL A 206 -3.23 2.16 -1.23
C VAL A 206 -2.21 1.70 -0.18
N SER A 207 -1.14 1.03 -0.61
CA SER A 207 -0.07 0.58 0.29
C SER A 207 0.75 1.73 0.93
N THR A 208 0.60 2.98 0.48
CA THR A 208 1.19 4.18 1.10
C THR A 208 0.29 4.84 2.16
N TYR A 209 -1.01 4.51 2.17
CA TYR A 209 -2.01 5.04 3.11
C TYR A 209 -2.14 4.20 4.39
N PHE A 210 -1.76 2.92 4.34
CA PHE A 210 -1.90 1.96 5.44
C PHE A 210 -0.57 1.25 5.73
N VAL A 211 -0.20 1.19 7.00
CA VAL A 211 0.98 0.49 7.54
C VAL A 211 0.56 -0.55 8.59
N LYS A 212 -0.35 -0.20 9.50
CA LYS A 212 -0.89 -1.08 10.55
C LYS A 212 -2.05 -1.96 10.07
N ARG A 213 -2.84 -1.48 9.11
CA ARG A 213 -4.00 -2.18 8.54
C ARG A 213 -3.82 -2.49 7.05
N ARG A 214 -2.56 -2.71 6.65
CA ARG A 214 -2.14 -2.78 5.25
C ARG A 214 -2.69 -4.02 4.55
N ALA A 215 -2.63 -5.18 5.18
CA ALA A 215 -3.15 -6.40 4.60
C ALA A 215 -4.67 -6.35 4.50
N PHE A 216 -5.37 -5.89 5.54
CA PHE A 216 -6.83 -5.76 5.54
C PHE A 216 -7.33 -4.76 4.47
N ALA A 217 -6.68 -3.60 4.34
CA ALA A 217 -7.00 -2.62 3.31
C ALA A 217 -6.84 -3.20 1.89
N LEU A 218 -5.73 -3.89 1.62
CA LEU A 218 -5.48 -4.52 0.32
C LEU A 218 -6.35 -5.78 0.09
N GLY A 219 -6.78 -6.47 1.15
CA GLY A 219 -7.79 -7.52 1.09
C GLY A 219 -9.15 -6.98 0.63
N PHE A 220 -9.55 -5.81 1.16
CA PHE A 220 -10.77 -5.12 0.72
C PHE A 220 -10.67 -4.64 -0.74
N THR A 221 -9.51 -4.14 -1.19
CA THR A 221 -9.33 -3.82 -2.62
C THR A 221 -9.43 -5.08 -3.48
N ALA A 222 -8.83 -6.18 -3.04
CA ALA A 222 -8.86 -7.46 -3.76
C ALA A 222 -10.28 -8.05 -3.91
N LEU A 223 -11.25 -7.67 -3.06
CA LEU A 223 -12.66 -8.05 -3.26
C LEU A 223 -13.23 -7.60 -4.61
N GLY A 224 -12.64 -6.59 -5.26
CA GLY A 224 -13.06 -6.10 -6.57
C GLY A 224 -13.19 -7.22 -7.61
N SER A 225 -12.30 -8.23 -7.60
CA SER A 225 -12.38 -9.31 -8.58
C SER A 225 -13.45 -10.34 -8.26
N CYS A 226 -13.93 -10.39 -7.02
CA CYS A 226 -15.06 -11.22 -6.60
C CYS A 226 -16.37 -10.53 -6.97
N THR A 227 -16.51 -9.22 -6.72
CA THR A 227 -17.67 -8.44 -7.15
C THR A 227 -17.78 -8.40 -8.68
N GLY A 228 -16.72 -8.03 -9.39
CA GLY A 228 -16.71 -8.01 -10.85
C GLY A 228 -16.83 -9.39 -11.49
N GLY A 229 -16.19 -10.40 -10.89
CA GLY A 229 -16.26 -11.80 -11.33
C GLY A 229 -17.61 -12.49 -11.08
N VAL A 230 -18.55 -11.84 -10.41
CA VAL A 230 -19.96 -12.27 -10.31
C VAL A 230 -20.87 -11.38 -11.17
N VAL A 231 -20.64 -10.06 -11.19
CA VAL A 231 -21.47 -9.13 -11.95
C VAL A 231 -21.32 -9.30 -13.47
N PHE A 232 -20.10 -9.40 -14.01
CA PHE A 232 -19.93 -9.53 -15.46
C PHE A 232 -20.48 -10.84 -16.04
N PRO A 233 -20.30 -12.03 -15.42
CA PRO A 233 -20.92 -13.26 -15.91
C PRO A 233 -22.44 -13.20 -15.92
N VAL A 234 -23.05 -12.56 -14.91
CA VAL A 234 -24.52 -12.35 -14.86
C VAL A 234 -24.99 -11.42 -15.97
N ILE A 235 -24.29 -10.29 -16.21
CA ILE A 235 -24.58 -9.40 -17.34
C ILE A 235 -24.51 -10.17 -18.66
N VAL A 236 -23.45 -10.95 -18.89
CA VAL A 236 -23.32 -11.75 -20.11
C VAL A 236 -24.43 -12.80 -20.21
N GLN A 237 -24.74 -13.54 -19.14
CA GLN A 237 -25.76 -14.57 -19.16
C GLN A 237 -27.17 -14.03 -19.50
N GLN A 238 -27.50 -12.83 -19.04
CA GLN A 238 -28.84 -12.22 -19.25
C GLN A 238 -28.92 -11.41 -20.55
N CYS A 239 -27.86 -10.68 -20.91
CA CYS A 239 -27.85 -9.79 -22.08
C CYS A 239 -27.45 -10.51 -23.38
N LEU A 240 -26.60 -11.53 -23.33
CA LEU A 240 -26.10 -12.21 -24.54
C LEU A 240 -27.23 -12.87 -25.36
N PRO A 241 -28.22 -13.56 -24.76
CA PRO A 241 -29.32 -14.17 -25.53
C PRO A 241 -30.33 -13.16 -26.08
N SER A 242 -30.44 -11.97 -25.46
CA SER A 242 -31.49 -10.98 -25.73
C SER A 242 -31.02 -9.82 -26.61
N LEU A 243 -29.77 -9.38 -26.45
CA LEU A 243 -29.17 -8.22 -27.14
C LEU A 243 -28.00 -8.61 -28.05
N GLY A 244 -27.54 -9.86 -27.99
CA GLY A 244 -26.35 -10.33 -28.70
C GLY A 244 -25.03 -9.81 -28.12
N PHE A 245 -23.92 -10.29 -28.69
CA PHE A 245 -22.57 -10.02 -28.18
C PHE A 245 -22.18 -8.53 -28.22
N PRO A 246 -22.32 -7.79 -29.34
CA PRO A 246 -21.85 -6.40 -29.42
C PRO A 246 -22.48 -5.50 -28.35
N TRP A 247 -23.81 -5.55 -28.18
CA TRP A 247 -24.50 -4.75 -27.17
C TRP A 247 -24.18 -5.18 -25.73
N THR A 248 -24.03 -6.48 -25.48
CA THR A 248 -23.60 -7.00 -24.17
C THR A 248 -22.22 -6.45 -23.78
N ILE A 249 -21.24 -6.47 -24.69
CA ILE A 249 -19.90 -5.91 -24.43
C ILE A 249 -19.94 -4.39 -24.31
N ARG A 250 -20.75 -3.67 -25.10
CA ARG A 250 -20.95 -2.21 -24.96
C ARG A 250 -21.51 -1.82 -23.59
N ILE A 251 -22.48 -2.56 -23.05
CA ILE A 251 -23.01 -2.34 -21.68
C ILE A 251 -21.88 -2.45 -20.64
N ILE A 252 -21.04 -3.48 -20.74
CA ILE A 252 -19.85 -3.65 -19.90
C ILE A 252 -18.88 -2.47 -20.08
N GLY A 253 -18.67 -2.00 -21.31
CA GLY A 253 -17.86 -0.82 -21.61
C GLY A 253 -18.39 0.48 -21.00
N PHE A 254 -19.71 0.71 -21.00
CA PHE A 254 -20.32 1.86 -20.33
C PHE A 254 -20.20 1.80 -18.80
N ILE A 255 -20.29 0.61 -18.20
CA ILE A 255 -20.01 0.42 -16.77
C ILE A 255 -18.54 0.74 -16.47
N MET A 256 -17.61 0.26 -17.29
CA MET A 256 -16.18 0.59 -17.15
C MET A 256 -15.90 2.09 -17.33
N LEU A 257 -16.58 2.77 -18.26
CA LEU A 257 -16.47 4.22 -18.45
C LEU A 257 -16.89 4.99 -17.18
N LEU A 258 -18.07 4.66 -16.64
CA LEU A 258 -18.57 5.29 -15.42
C LEU A 258 -17.62 5.06 -14.23
N LEU A 259 -17.20 3.82 -14.02
CA LEU A 259 -16.30 3.48 -12.91
C LEU A 259 -14.93 4.16 -13.05
N ASN A 260 -14.36 4.25 -14.25
CA ASN A 260 -13.11 4.98 -14.47
C ASN A 260 -13.26 6.49 -14.26
N ALA A 261 -14.37 7.10 -14.69
CA ALA A 261 -14.62 8.52 -14.43
C ALA A 261 -14.66 8.82 -12.92
N VAL A 262 -15.34 7.95 -12.15
CA VAL A 262 -15.38 8.03 -10.69
C VAL A 262 -13.98 7.87 -10.09
N THR A 263 -13.23 6.83 -10.43
CA THR A 263 -11.90 6.61 -9.83
C THR A 263 -10.89 7.70 -10.21
N ILE A 264 -10.87 8.18 -11.45
CA ILE A 264 -10.00 9.29 -11.91
C ILE A 264 -10.27 10.56 -11.09
N SER A 265 -11.53 10.85 -10.78
CA SER A 265 -11.89 12.03 -9.97
C SER A 265 -11.48 11.91 -8.50
N LEU A 266 -11.60 10.71 -7.91
CA LEU A 266 -11.42 10.47 -6.48
C LEU A 266 -9.99 10.09 -6.06
N TYR A 267 -9.15 9.58 -6.97
CA TYR A 267 -7.79 9.17 -6.64
C TYR A 267 -6.90 10.34 -6.22
N ARG A 268 -6.21 10.19 -5.09
CA ARG A 268 -5.27 11.15 -4.52
C ARG A 268 -3.93 10.48 -4.22
N THR A 269 -2.84 11.05 -4.72
CA THR A 269 -1.47 10.62 -4.44
C THR A 269 -1.00 11.16 -3.10
N ARG A 270 -0.44 10.30 -2.24
CA ARG A 270 0.03 10.69 -0.90
C ARG A 270 1.49 11.15 -0.85
N LEU A 271 2.40 10.39 -1.47
CA LEU A 271 3.84 10.62 -1.34
C LEU A 271 4.32 11.68 -2.36
N PRO A 272 5.33 12.51 -2.00
CA PRO A 272 5.96 13.41 -2.95
C PRO A 272 6.71 12.62 -4.04
N PRO A 273 6.81 13.15 -5.27
CA PRO A 273 7.33 12.44 -6.43
C PRO A 273 8.84 12.17 -6.32
N ARG A 274 9.24 10.90 -6.38
CA ARG A 274 10.64 10.49 -6.49
C ARG A 274 11.10 10.55 -7.96
N LYS A 275 11.46 11.76 -8.41
CA LYS A 275 11.87 12.02 -9.80
C LYS A 275 13.15 11.31 -10.26
N ALA A 276 13.96 10.75 -9.35
CA ALA A 276 15.24 10.10 -9.65
C ALA A 276 15.33 8.68 -9.07
N GLY A 277 15.64 7.70 -9.92
CA GLY A 277 15.91 6.31 -9.55
C GLY A 277 15.97 5.37 -10.77
N PRO A 278 16.70 4.24 -10.69
CA PRO A 278 16.83 3.28 -11.80
C PRO A 278 15.54 2.49 -12.00
N LEU A 279 15.17 2.09 -13.23
CA LEU A 279 13.91 1.35 -13.45
C LEU A 279 13.79 0.08 -12.58
N VAL A 280 14.86 -0.70 -12.49
CA VAL A 280 14.98 -1.87 -11.59
C VAL A 280 15.82 -1.49 -10.37
N ASP A 281 15.36 -1.81 -9.17
CA ASP A 281 16.13 -1.64 -7.91
C ASP A 281 16.91 -2.92 -7.60
N TRP A 282 18.03 -3.15 -8.29
CA TRP A 282 18.84 -4.37 -8.13
C TRP A 282 19.23 -4.66 -6.67
N ALA A 283 19.45 -3.62 -5.86
CA ALA A 283 19.69 -3.74 -4.43
C ALA A 283 18.56 -4.46 -3.66
N SER A 284 17.30 -4.33 -4.09
CA SER A 284 16.19 -5.09 -3.50
C SER A 284 16.30 -6.59 -3.80
N PHE A 285 16.85 -7.01 -4.94
CA PHE A 285 17.14 -8.42 -5.23
C PHE A 285 18.40 -8.95 -4.53
N SER A 286 19.27 -8.06 -4.03
CA SER A 286 20.36 -8.44 -3.12
C SER A 286 19.86 -8.75 -1.70
N GLU A 287 18.66 -8.31 -1.32
CA GLU A 287 18.03 -8.70 -0.05
C GLU A 287 17.46 -10.12 -0.16
N LEU A 288 18.13 -11.08 0.48
CA LEU A 288 17.76 -12.50 0.49
C LEU A 288 16.25 -12.75 0.75
N PRO A 289 15.58 -12.09 1.72
CA PRO A 289 14.14 -12.22 1.90
C PRO A 289 13.31 -11.87 0.65
N TYR A 290 13.60 -10.74 0.00
CA TYR A 290 12.83 -10.26 -1.14
C TYR A 290 12.95 -11.22 -2.33
N THR A 291 14.15 -11.74 -2.58
CA THR A 291 14.41 -12.69 -3.66
C THR A 291 13.77 -14.05 -3.40
N LEU A 292 13.88 -14.60 -2.18
CA LEU A 292 13.17 -15.84 -1.80
C LEU A 292 11.65 -15.67 -1.92
N TYR A 293 11.12 -14.49 -1.58
CA TYR A 293 9.70 -14.18 -1.71
C TYR A 293 9.24 -14.10 -3.16
N CYS A 294 10.01 -13.45 -4.04
CA CYS A 294 9.72 -13.38 -5.46
C CYS A 294 9.75 -14.78 -6.10
N ALA A 295 10.71 -15.63 -5.71
CA ALA A 295 10.76 -17.03 -6.15
C ALA A 295 9.58 -17.85 -5.61
N GLY A 296 9.26 -17.74 -4.33
CA GLY A 296 8.10 -18.42 -3.74
C GLY A 296 6.77 -17.99 -4.38
N ALA A 297 6.64 -16.71 -4.71
CA ALA A 297 5.52 -16.18 -5.47
C ALA A 297 5.46 -16.72 -6.90
N PHE A 298 6.59 -16.77 -7.62
CA PHE A 298 6.68 -17.35 -8.97
C PHE A 298 6.06 -18.75 -9.00
N PHE A 299 6.56 -19.66 -8.17
CA PHE A 299 6.09 -21.04 -8.09
C PHE A 299 4.63 -21.16 -7.61
N SER A 300 4.22 -20.34 -6.63
CA SER A 300 2.82 -20.32 -6.17
C SER A 300 1.85 -19.92 -7.28
N PHE A 301 2.17 -18.87 -8.04
CA PHE A 301 1.31 -18.40 -9.14
C PHE A 301 1.39 -19.30 -10.39
N TRP A 302 2.47 -20.05 -10.57
CA TRP A 302 2.63 -21.01 -11.68
C TRP A 302 1.54 -22.10 -11.62
N GLY A 303 1.34 -22.70 -10.43
CA GLY A 303 0.28 -23.68 -10.19
C GLY A 303 -1.12 -23.07 -9.95
N LEU A 304 -1.22 -21.77 -9.67
CA LEU A 304 -2.49 -21.14 -9.25
C LEU A 304 -3.54 -21.13 -10.37
N TYR A 305 -3.16 -20.69 -11.57
CA TYR A 305 -4.13 -20.52 -12.64
C TYR A 305 -4.59 -21.82 -13.28
N PHE A 306 -3.89 -22.94 -13.04
CA PHE A 306 -4.27 -24.26 -13.54
C PHE A 306 -5.72 -24.62 -13.17
N ALA A 307 -6.11 -24.52 -11.89
CA ALA A 307 -7.48 -24.81 -11.48
C ALA A 307 -8.50 -23.85 -12.12
N PHE A 308 -8.19 -22.54 -12.19
CA PHE A 308 -9.11 -21.54 -12.76
C PHE A 308 -9.42 -21.80 -14.24
N PHE A 309 -8.46 -22.27 -15.04
CA PHE A 309 -8.69 -22.58 -16.45
C PHE A 309 -9.24 -24.00 -16.69
N TYR A 310 -8.81 -24.99 -15.89
CA TYR A 310 -9.03 -26.41 -16.20
C TYR A 310 -10.11 -27.11 -15.34
N ILE A 311 -10.63 -26.50 -14.26
CA ILE A 311 -11.70 -27.13 -13.45
C ILE A 311 -12.99 -27.36 -14.25
N GLY A 312 -13.36 -26.39 -15.11
CA GLY A 312 -14.54 -26.47 -15.95
C GLY A 312 -14.41 -27.49 -17.09
N SER A 313 -13.22 -27.62 -17.70
CA SER A 313 -12.96 -28.66 -18.71
C SER A 313 -12.87 -30.05 -18.09
N TYR A 314 -12.30 -30.18 -16.90
CA TYR A 314 -12.28 -31.44 -16.15
C TYR A 314 -13.70 -31.92 -15.82
N ALA A 315 -14.55 -31.03 -15.30
CA ALA A 315 -15.95 -31.34 -15.00
C ALA A 315 -16.69 -31.85 -16.25
N ARG A 316 -16.59 -31.14 -17.38
CA ARG A 316 -17.26 -31.53 -18.64
C ARG A 316 -16.68 -32.83 -19.22
N ASN A 317 -15.36 -32.88 -19.43
CA ASN A 317 -14.72 -33.90 -20.26
C ASN A 317 -14.42 -35.21 -19.50
N VAL A 318 -14.36 -35.19 -18.16
CA VAL A 318 -14.02 -36.36 -17.34
C VAL A 318 -15.22 -36.82 -16.50
N LEU A 319 -16.03 -35.90 -15.98
CA LEU A 319 -17.18 -36.22 -15.11
C LEU A 319 -18.55 -36.11 -15.82
N GLY A 320 -18.58 -35.74 -17.11
CA GLY A 320 -19.82 -35.60 -17.88
C GLY A 320 -20.72 -34.44 -17.43
N ALA A 321 -20.15 -33.41 -16.77
CA ALA A 321 -20.91 -32.29 -16.25
C ALA A 321 -21.59 -31.47 -17.37
N THR A 322 -22.79 -30.98 -17.09
CA THR A 322 -23.45 -29.97 -17.92
C THR A 322 -22.65 -28.67 -17.95
N TYR A 323 -22.85 -27.87 -19.00
CA TYR A 323 -22.21 -26.56 -19.12
C TYR A 323 -22.48 -25.65 -17.92
N GLN A 324 -23.74 -25.56 -17.46
CA GLN A 324 -24.13 -24.76 -16.30
C GLN A 324 -23.39 -25.19 -15.01
N GLN A 325 -23.22 -26.50 -14.78
CA GLN A 325 -22.46 -27.00 -13.63
C GLN A 325 -20.97 -26.61 -13.69
N SER A 326 -20.38 -26.53 -14.89
CA SER A 326 -18.99 -26.09 -15.05
C SER A 326 -18.80 -24.60 -14.75
N ILE A 327 -19.77 -23.74 -15.09
CA ILE A 327 -19.80 -22.32 -14.67
C ILE A 327 -19.98 -22.21 -13.15
N ASN A 328 -20.91 -22.98 -12.59
CA ASN A 328 -21.21 -22.95 -11.16
C ASN A 328 -19.97 -23.29 -10.30
N LEU A 329 -19.11 -24.21 -10.74
CA LEU A 329 -17.83 -24.50 -10.07
C LEU A 329 -16.88 -23.29 -10.04
N LEU A 330 -16.75 -22.56 -11.15
CA LEU A 330 -15.94 -21.34 -11.22
C LEU A 330 -16.52 -20.24 -10.33
N LEU A 331 -17.85 -20.05 -10.34
CA LEU A 331 -18.54 -19.10 -9.48
C LEU A 331 -18.34 -19.43 -8.00
N VAL A 332 -18.46 -20.70 -7.59
CA VAL A 332 -18.16 -21.13 -6.21
C VAL A 332 -16.73 -20.78 -5.82
N GLN A 333 -15.75 -21.07 -6.68
CA GLN A 333 -14.33 -20.75 -6.43
C GLN A 333 -14.08 -19.24 -6.25
N VAL A 334 -14.76 -18.40 -7.04
CA VAL A 334 -14.69 -16.92 -6.93
C VAL A 334 -15.42 -16.42 -5.67
N CYS A 335 -16.59 -16.98 -5.35
CA CYS A 335 -17.40 -16.58 -4.20
C CYS A 335 -16.72 -16.84 -2.86
N MET A 336 -15.94 -17.92 -2.71
CA MET A 336 -15.12 -18.13 -1.51
C MET A 336 -14.15 -16.97 -1.24
N GLY A 337 -13.75 -16.24 -2.28
CA GLY A 337 -12.92 -15.06 -2.16
C GLY A 337 -13.55 -13.92 -1.36
N PHE A 338 -14.88 -13.80 -1.27
CA PHE A 338 -15.51 -12.76 -0.44
C PHE A 338 -15.14 -12.87 1.04
N ILE A 339 -15.11 -14.10 1.55
CA ILE A 339 -14.78 -14.39 2.95
C ILE A 339 -13.25 -14.42 3.13
N PHE A 340 -12.57 -15.19 2.27
CA PHE A 340 -11.15 -15.51 2.44
C PHE A 340 -10.17 -14.42 1.96
N ARG A 341 -10.65 -13.36 1.28
CA ARG A 341 -9.85 -12.15 1.04
C ARG A 341 -9.96 -11.10 2.14
N LEU A 342 -10.90 -11.24 3.08
CA LEU A 342 -11.05 -10.32 4.22
C LEU A 342 -10.51 -10.92 5.52
N LEU A 343 -10.97 -12.12 5.88
CA LEU A 343 -10.71 -12.68 7.21
C LEU A 343 -9.22 -13.04 7.40
N PRO A 344 -8.57 -13.80 6.51
CA PRO A 344 -7.12 -14.03 6.54
C PRO A 344 -6.28 -12.75 6.47
N THR A 345 -6.66 -11.75 5.69
CA THR A 345 -5.94 -10.46 5.64
C THR A 345 -6.08 -9.65 6.93
N TYR A 346 -7.23 -9.72 7.61
CA TYR A 346 -7.45 -9.10 8.91
C TYR A 346 -6.55 -9.74 9.99
N TYR A 347 -6.42 -11.07 9.97
CA TYR A 347 -5.48 -11.75 10.87
C TYR A 347 -4.02 -11.50 10.50
N ALA A 348 -3.68 -11.36 9.22
CA ALA A 348 -2.32 -11.10 8.76
C ALA A 348 -1.71 -9.80 9.30
N ASP A 349 -2.52 -8.74 9.48
CA ASP A 349 -2.08 -7.51 10.14
C ASP A 349 -1.78 -7.70 11.65
N LYS A 350 -2.26 -8.78 12.28
CA LYS A 350 -2.04 -9.10 13.70
C LYS A 350 -0.93 -10.13 13.94
N ILE A 351 -0.95 -11.24 13.20
CA ILE A 351 -0.04 -12.38 13.38
C ILE A 351 1.07 -12.45 12.32
N GLY A 352 1.12 -11.49 11.39
CA GLY A 352 2.11 -11.40 10.33
C GLY A 352 1.68 -12.09 9.02
N GLY A 353 1.81 -11.39 7.90
CA GLY A 353 1.29 -11.87 6.62
C GLY A 353 1.93 -13.15 6.07
N LEU A 354 3.23 -13.39 6.32
CA LEU A 354 3.85 -14.68 5.96
C LEU A 354 3.30 -15.84 6.80
N ASN A 355 3.02 -15.63 8.08
CA ASN A 355 2.45 -16.66 8.96
C ASN A 355 1.05 -17.09 8.52
N VAL A 356 0.28 -16.20 7.87
CA VAL A 356 -0.99 -16.54 7.23
C VAL A 356 -0.80 -17.13 5.84
N LEU A 357 0.10 -16.59 5.02
CA LEU A 357 0.28 -17.01 3.63
C LEU A 357 0.81 -18.46 3.51
N ILE A 358 1.74 -18.86 4.38
CA ILE A 358 2.42 -20.17 4.31
C ILE A 358 1.44 -21.36 4.43
N PRO A 359 0.57 -21.45 5.46
CA PRO A 359 -0.40 -22.55 5.56
C PRO A 359 -1.31 -22.68 4.34
N PHE A 360 -1.79 -21.56 3.77
CA PHE A 360 -2.67 -21.60 2.61
C PHE A 360 -1.94 -22.02 1.31
N ALA A 361 -0.62 -21.78 1.19
CA ALA A 361 0.18 -22.35 0.11
C ALA A 361 0.25 -23.89 0.18
N PHE A 362 0.46 -24.45 1.37
CA PHE A 362 0.42 -25.91 1.57
C PHE A 362 -0.97 -26.52 1.39
N ILE A 363 -2.04 -25.83 1.81
CA ILE A 363 -3.42 -26.25 1.51
C ILE A 363 -3.63 -26.33 -0.01
N CYS A 364 -3.17 -25.34 -0.78
CA CYS A 364 -3.25 -25.38 -2.25
C CYS A 364 -2.45 -26.54 -2.85
N ALA A 365 -1.26 -26.84 -2.32
CA ALA A 365 -0.46 -28.00 -2.73
C ALA A 365 -1.21 -29.33 -2.48
N ILE A 366 -1.73 -29.53 -1.27
CA ILE A 366 -2.47 -30.73 -0.87
C ILE A 366 -3.71 -30.91 -1.75
N MET A 367 -4.47 -29.83 -1.99
CA MET A 367 -5.66 -29.89 -2.85
C MET A 367 -5.32 -30.30 -4.29
N MET A 368 -4.22 -29.83 -4.86
CA MET A 368 -3.79 -30.23 -6.21
C MET A 368 -3.49 -31.74 -6.31
N PHE A 369 -2.83 -32.32 -5.30
CA PHE A 369 -2.66 -33.78 -5.23
C PHE A 369 -4.01 -34.50 -5.01
N ALA A 370 -4.88 -33.97 -4.15
CA ALA A 370 -6.20 -34.54 -3.89
C ALA A 370 -7.11 -34.60 -5.13
N TRP A 371 -6.94 -33.69 -6.10
CA TRP A 371 -7.69 -33.70 -7.37
C TRP A 371 -7.50 -35.01 -8.15
N ILE A 372 -6.35 -35.70 -8.04
CA ILE A 372 -6.11 -36.99 -8.69
C ILE A 372 -7.17 -38.04 -8.27
N GLY A 373 -7.62 -37.97 -7.02
CA GLY A 373 -8.64 -38.85 -6.43
C GLY A 373 -10.10 -38.45 -6.68
N ILE A 374 -10.36 -37.28 -7.27
CA ILE A 374 -11.74 -36.83 -7.53
C ILE A 374 -12.35 -37.69 -8.65
N LYS A 375 -13.58 -38.19 -8.41
CA LYS A 375 -14.37 -39.02 -9.34
C LYS A 375 -15.86 -38.63 -9.38
N SER A 376 -16.28 -37.60 -8.65
CA SER A 376 -17.69 -37.20 -8.59
C SER A 376 -17.86 -35.68 -8.57
N MET A 377 -18.99 -35.19 -9.08
CA MET A 377 -19.28 -33.75 -9.09
C MET A 377 -19.35 -33.16 -7.69
N GLY A 378 -19.91 -33.88 -6.71
CA GLY A 378 -19.95 -33.43 -5.31
C GLY A 378 -18.56 -33.22 -4.70
N THR A 379 -17.62 -34.14 -4.95
CA THR A 379 -16.22 -33.99 -4.49
C THR A 379 -15.49 -32.85 -5.21
N LEU A 380 -15.82 -32.58 -6.47
CA LEU A 380 -15.28 -31.43 -7.21
C LEU A 380 -15.81 -30.07 -6.68
N TYR A 381 -17.05 -29.98 -6.21
CA TYR A 381 -17.55 -28.79 -5.51
C TYR A 381 -16.83 -28.55 -4.18
N VAL A 382 -16.58 -29.60 -3.39
CA VAL A 382 -15.78 -29.49 -2.15
C VAL A 382 -14.36 -29.03 -2.46
N PHE A 383 -13.75 -29.53 -3.54
CA PHE A 383 -12.48 -29.02 -4.05
C PHE A 383 -12.55 -27.53 -4.38
N ALA A 384 -13.56 -27.09 -5.16
CA ALA A 384 -13.71 -25.68 -5.55
C ALA A 384 -13.85 -24.74 -4.34
N VAL A 385 -14.52 -25.18 -3.26
CA VAL A 385 -14.63 -24.44 -2.01
C VAL A 385 -13.28 -24.29 -1.31
N ILE A 386 -12.59 -25.40 -1.03
CA ILE A 386 -11.33 -25.38 -0.26
C ILE A 386 -10.21 -24.73 -1.08
N TYR A 387 -10.06 -25.11 -2.35
CA TYR A 387 -9.07 -24.50 -3.25
C TYR A 387 -9.36 -23.02 -3.53
N GLY A 388 -10.64 -22.65 -3.71
CA GLY A 388 -11.07 -21.26 -3.85
C GLY A 388 -10.69 -20.41 -2.64
N SER A 389 -10.86 -20.95 -1.42
CA SER A 389 -10.43 -20.28 -0.20
C SER A 389 -8.91 -19.99 -0.19
N GLY A 390 -8.07 -21.00 -0.45
CA GLY A 390 -6.61 -20.85 -0.38
C GLY A 390 -6.03 -20.00 -1.50
N SER A 391 -6.49 -20.20 -2.74
CA SER A 391 -6.05 -19.40 -3.88
C SER A 391 -6.47 -17.93 -3.77
N ALA A 392 -7.61 -17.63 -3.14
CA ALA A 392 -8.03 -16.27 -2.84
C ALA A 392 -7.16 -15.60 -1.76
N VAL A 393 -6.74 -16.34 -0.72
CA VAL A 393 -5.77 -15.86 0.28
C VAL A 393 -4.47 -15.48 -0.39
N ILE A 394 -3.90 -16.36 -1.22
CA ILE A 394 -2.62 -16.14 -1.89
C ILE A 394 -2.66 -14.88 -2.76
N GLN A 395 -3.72 -14.69 -3.55
CA GLN A 395 -3.89 -13.50 -4.39
C GLN A 395 -4.00 -12.20 -3.58
N ALA A 396 -4.72 -12.19 -2.46
CA ALA A 396 -4.94 -10.98 -1.66
C ALA A 396 -3.74 -10.62 -0.77
N LEU A 397 -3.09 -11.62 -0.16
CA LEU A 397 -1.97 -11.38 0.76
C LEU A 397 -0.65 -11.12 0.05
N TRP A 398 -0.45 -11.61 -1.17
CA TRP A 398 0.83 -11.45 -1.86
C TRP A 398 1.21 -9.97 -2.08
N PRO A 399 0.37 -9.09 -2.66
CA PRO A 399 0.70 -7.67 -2.80
C PRO A 399 0.88 -6.94 -1.45
N ALA A 400 0.17 -7.43 -0.41
CA ALA A 400 0.25 -6.85 0.92
C ALA A 400 1.60 -7.09 1.58
N VAL A 401 2.15 -8.30 1.47
CA VAL A 401 3.40 -8.69 2.16
C VAL A 401 4.64 -8.04 1.54
N ILE A 402 4.66 -7.73 0.23
CA ILE A 402 5.83 -7.15 -0.48
C ILE A 402 6.46 -5.94 0.25
N GLY A 403 5.67 -5.04 0.81
CA GLY A 403 6.20 -3.85 1.52
C GLY A 403 6.87 -4.15 2.87
N GLY A 404 6.66 -5.35 3.42
CA GLY A 404 7.39 -5.88 4.57
C GLY A 404 8.57 -6.78 4.19
N MET A 405 8.81 -7.01 2.89
CA MET A 405 9.87 -7.90 2.40
C MET A 405 11.25 -7.23 2.33
N SER A 406 11.58 -6.42 3.32
CA SER A 406 12.88 -5.77 3.43
C SER A 406 13.20 -5.45 4.87
N ARG A 407 14.49 -5.45 5.21
CA ARG A 407 14.97 -5.10 6.55
C ARG A 407 14.66 -3.64 6.90
N GLU A 408 14.57 -2.77 5.89
CA GLU A 408 14.23 -1.35 6.02
C GLU A 408 12.99 -1.00 5.20
N ARG A 409 12.00 -0.37 5.86
CA ARG A 409 10.70 -0.04 5.25
C ARG A 409 10.71 1.30 4.51
N ASP A 410 11.30 1.32 3.31
CA ASP A 410 11.20 2.47 2.42
C ASP A 410 9.88 2.51 1.62
N LEU A 411 8.90 3.29 2.12
CA LEU A 411 7.63 3.51 1.43
C LEU A 411 7.77 4.28 0.10
N LYS A 412 8.89 4.99 -0.14
CA LYS A 412 9.16 5.72 -1.40
C LYS A 412 9.66 4.81 -2.54
N LYS A 413 9.85 3.51 -2.25
CA LYS A 413 10.14 2.43 -3.21
C LYS A 413 8.98 1.43 -3.35
N ALA A 414 7.83 1.69 -2.71
CA ALA A 414 6.73 0.74 -2.61
C ALA A 414 6.17 0.34 -3.98
N GLY A 415 6.01 1.28 -4.91
CA GLY A 415 5.49 1.00 -6.23
C GLY A 415 6.35 0.03 -7.02
N VAL A 416 7.66 0.03 -6.81
CA VAL A 416 8.59 -0.74 -7.66
C VAL A 416 9.04 -2.03 -7.04
N ARG A 417 9.16 -2.10 -5.71
CA ARG A 417 9.23 -3.41 -5.05
C ARG A 417 7.99 -4.24 -5.40
N MET A 418 6.82 -3.60 -5.51
CA MET A 418 5.62 -4.22 -6.04
C MET A 418 5.73 -4.54 -7.53
N GLY A 419 6.12 -3.59 -8.36
CA GLY A 419 6.25 -3.75 -9.82
C GLY A 419 7.21 -4.85 -10.26
N MET A 420 8.39 -4.95 -9.64
CA MET A 420 9.40 -5.98 -9.96
C MET A 420 8.90 -7.38 -9.57
N ALA A 421 8.31 -7.53 -8.38
CA ALA A 421 7.69 -8.77 -7.96
C ALA A 421 6.53 -9.18 -8.89
N PHE A 422 5.75 -8.20 -9.37
CA PHE A 422 4.69 -8.44 -10.36
C PHE A 422 5.28 -8.93 -11.68
N THR A 423 6.33 -8.30 -12.20
CA THR A 423 7.00 -8.73 -13.44
C THR A 423 7.59 -10.16 -13.34
N VAL A 424 8.05 -10.60 -12.16
CA VAL A 424 8.45 -12.01 -11.95
C VAL A 424 7.24 -12.95 -12.07
N VAL A 425 6.11 -12.61 -11.45
CA VAL A 425 4.86 -13.41 -11.49
C VAL A 425 4.18 -13.38 -12.86
N SER A 426 4.46 -12.40 -13.72
CA SER A 426 3.93 -12.38 -15.09
C SER A 426 4.39 -13.59 -15.91
N ILE A 427 5.65 -14.01 -15.73
CA ILE A 427 6.25 -15.12 -16.46
C ILE A 427 5.63 -16.46 -16.02
N SER A 428 5.42 -16.69 -14.72
CA SER A 428 4.73 -17.90 -14.27
C SER A 428 3.26 -17.91 -14.68
N SER A 429 2.57 -16.77 -14.59
CA SER A 429 1.16 -16.68 -14.99
C SER A 429 0.95 -16.91 -16.50
N PHE A 430 1.92 -16.52 -17.33
CA PHE A 430 1.92 -16.74 -18.79
C PHE A 430 2.22 -18.19 -19.17
N THR A 431 3.23 -18.81 -18.54
CA THR A 431 3.71 -20.15 -18.90
C THR A 431 2.92 -21.28 -18.24
N GLY A 432 2.30 -21.04 -17.09
CA GLY A 432 1.60 -22.06 -16.29
C GLY A 432 0.45 -22.76 -17.02
N PRO A 433 -0.57 -22.03 -17.53
CA PRO A 433 -1.71 -22.66 -18.19
C PRO A 433 -1.33 -23.45 -19.47
N PRO A 434 -0.48 -22.93 -20.40
CA PRO A 434 -0.02 -23.71 -21.54
C PRO A 434 0.78 -24.96 -21.14
N LEU A 435 1.62 -24.88 -20.12
CA LEU A 435 2.38 -26.04 -19.62
C LEU A 435 1.47 -27.12 -19.03
N ALA A 436 0.48 -26.74 -18.22
CA ALA A 436 -0.56 -27.65 -17.74
C ALA A 436 -1.31 -28.33 -18.90
N GLY A 437 -1.68 -27.56 -19.94
CA GLY A 437 -2.30 -28.09 -21.16
C GLY A 437 -1.43 -29.13 -21.87
N ALA A 438 -0.13 -28.86 -22.02
CA ALA A 438 0.82 -29.81 -22.61
C ALA A 438 0.95 -31.09 -21.76
N LEU A 439 1.03 -30.97 -20.42
CA LEU A 439 1.09 -32.11 -19.51
C LEU A 439 -0.17 -32.99 -19.56
N ILE A 440 -1.35 -32.40 -19.77
CA ILE A 440 -2.61 -33.14 -20.00
C ILE A 440 -2.55 -33.90 -21.34
N GLN A 441 -2.06 -33.27 -22.41
CA GLN A 441 -1.94 -33.90 -23.74
C GLN A 441 -0.93 -35.05 -23.73
N MET A 442 0.21 -34.89 -23.07
CA MET A 442 1.23 -35.95 -22.90
C MET A 442 0.69 -37.21 -22.21
N ASN A 443 -0.34 -37.09 -21.37
CA ASN A 443 -0.96 -38.20 -20.67
C ASN A 443 -2.32 -38.58 -21.27
N HIS A 444 -2.46 -38.47 -22.59
CA HIS A 444 -3.67 -38.85 -23.36
C HIS A 444 -4.98 -38.20 -22.86
N GLY A 445 -4.92 -36.96 -22.36
CA GLY A 445 -6.07 -36.24 -21.81
C GLY A 445 -6.29 -36.40 -20.30
N SER A 446 -5.45 -37.19 -19.61
CA SER A 446 -5.51 -37.36 -18.16
C SER A 446 -4.78 -36.23 -17.42
N TYR A 447 -5.46 -35.67 -16.42
CA TYR A 447 -5.01 -34.48 -15.68
C TYR A 447 -3.92 -34.77 -14.62
N THR A 448 -3.58 -36.05 -14.39
CA THR A 448 -2.66 -36.46 -13.32
C THR A 448 -1.29 -35.77 -13.37
N TYR A 449 -0.68 -35.60 -14.54
CA TYR A 449 0.63 -34.94 -14.65
C TYR A 449 0.56 -33.45 -14.34
N ALA A 450 -0.50 -32.76 -14.79
CA ALA A 450 -0.72 -31.35 -14.45
C ALA A 450 -1.03 -31.17 -12.96
N ASN A 451 -1.82 -32.07 -12.35
CA ASN A 451 -2.09 -32.07 -10.90
C ASN A 451 -0.80 -32.23 -10.08
N ILE A 452 0.08 -33.17 -10.44
CA ILE A 452 1.37 -33.38 -9.76
C ILE A 452 2.27 -32.16 -9.91
N TRP A 453 2.41 -31.61 -11.13
CA TRP A 453 3.21 -30.41 -11.38
C TRP A 453 2.69 -29.18 -10.61
N ALA A 454 1.38 -28.96 -10.58
CA ALA A 454 0.79 -27.83 -9.86
C ALA A 454 0.95 -28.00 -8.34
N GLY A 455 0.75 -29.22 -7.80
CA GLY A 455 0.96 -29.54 -6.40
C GLY A 455 2.42 -29.35 -5.96
N MET A 456 3.37 -29.84 -6.76
CA MET A 456 4.81 -29.63 -6.53
C MET A 456 5.20 -28.15 -6.61
N SER A 457 4.61 -27.39 -7.55
CA SER A 457 4.85 -25.95 -7.66
C SER A 457 4.39 -25.19 -6.41
N PHE A 458 3.19 -25.48 -5.90
CA PHE A 458 2.73 -24.92 -4.62
C PHE A 458 3.58 -25.37 -3.42
N PHE A 459 4.04 -26.62 -3.40
CA PHE A 459 4.90 -27.14 -2.33
C PHE A 459 6.26 -26.41 -2.30
N VAL A 460 6.93 -26.28 -3.46
CA VAL A 460 8.17 -25.50 -3.59
C VAL A 460 7.95 -24.03 -3.23
N GLY A 461 6.83 -23.44 -3.67
CA GLY A 461 6.41 -22.09 -3.28
C GLY A 461 6.28 -21.93 -1.76
N GLY A 462 5.60 -22.87 -1.10
CA GLY A 462 5.45 -22.92 0.37
C GLY A 462 6.79 -23.03 1.11
N CYS A 463 7.68 -23.90 0.65
CA CYS A 463 9.03 -24.05 1.21
C CYS A 463 9.87 -22.77 1.04
N LEU A 464 9.79 -22.09 -0.11
CA LEU A 464 10.46 -20.81 -0.33
C LEU A 464 9.86 -19.68 0.54
N LEU A 465 8.55 -19.71 0.82
CA LEU A 465 7.92 -18.78 1.76
C LEU A 465 8.32 -19.06 3.23
N ILE A 466 8.56 -20.33 3.61
CA ILE A 466 9.20 -20.66 4.90
C ILE A 466 10.62 -20.10 4.95
N ALA A 467 11.44 -20.35 3.93
CA ALA A 467 12.81 -19.82 3.86
C ALA A 467 12.82 -18.27 3.92
N THR A 468 11.86 -17.63 3.26
CA THR A 468 11.61 -16.18 3.34
C THR A 468 11.33 -15.71 4.77
N ARG A 469 10.45 -16.40 5.49
CA ARG A 469 10.12 -16.10 6.90
C ARG A 469 11.37 -16.23 7.79
N VAL A 470 12.12 -17.32 7.63
CA VAL A 470 13.36 -17.58 8.38
C VAL A 470 14.42 -16.52 8.06
N ALA A 471 14.54 -16.07 6.81
CA ALA A 471 15.47 -15.00 6.43
C ALA A 471 15.10 -13.61 6.99
N LEU A 472 13.83 -13.36 7.34
CA LEU A 472 13.38 -12.10 7.98
C LEU A 472 13.44 -12.11 9.50
N VAL A 473 12.96 -13.18 10.13
CA VAL A 473 12.66 -13.23 11.58
C VAL A 473 13.48 -14.31 12.31
N GLY A 474 14.24 -15.12 11.58
CA GLY A 474 14.92 -16.28 12.12
C GLY A 474 14.01 -17.48 12.33
N TRP A 475 14.52 -18.49 13.03
CA TRP A 475 13.84 -19.77 13.26
C TRP A 475 12.77 -19.72 14.36
N ASN A 476 12.79 -18.70 15.23
CA ASN A 476 11.90 -18.62 16.37
C ASN A 476 10.43 -18.39 15.95
N LEU A 477 9.54 -19.23 16.47
CA LEU A 477 8.11 -19.20 16.15
C LEU A 477 7.31 -18.20 17.01
N ARG A 478 7.89 -17.71 18.12
CA ARG A 478 7.20 -16.92 19.15
C ARG A 478 7.79 -15.55 19.44
N ASP A 479 8.86 -15.16 18.75
CA ASP A 479 9.35 -13.79 18.84
C ASP A 479 8.41 -12.89 18.04
N THR A 480 7.37 -12.44 18.76
CA THR A 480 6.83 -11.09 18.63
C THR A 480 7.99 -10.16 18.36
N VAL A 481 7.84 -9.18 17.45
CA VAL A 481 8.92 -8.24 17.09
C VAL A 481 9.42 -7.45 18.30
N THR A 482 10.29 -8.07 19.10
CA THR A 482 11.45 -7.42 19.65
C THR A 482 12.20 -6.92 18.44
N PRO A 483 12.29 -5.59 18.23
CA PRO A 483 13.16 -5.08 17.19
C PRO A 483 14.54 -5.68 17.49
N ALA A 484 15.10 -6.41 16.53
CA ALA A 484 16.49 -6.79 16.62
C ALA A 484 17.26 -5.50 16.92
N LEU A 485 18.11 -5.52 17.93
CA LEU A 485 19.03 -4.42 18.25
C LEU A 485 20.13 -4.35 17.18
N THR A 486 19.70 -4.12 15.93
CA THR A 486 20.53 -3.51 14.91
C THR A 486 20.86 -2.13 15.40
N THR A 487 22.16 -1.85 15.50
CA THR A 487 22.79 -0.69 16.15
C THR A 487 22.55 0.65 15.45
N SER A 488 21.54 0.75 14.58
CA SER A 488 21.00 1.98 14.01
C SER A 488 19.93 2.56 14.93
N PHE A 489 20.34 3.40 15.87
CA PHE A 489 19.44 4.11 16.77
C PHE A 489 18.56 5.13 16.01
N PRO A 490 17.40 5.56 16.57
CA PRO A 490 16.52 6.53 15.91
C PRO A 490 17.24 7.84 15.53
N PRO A 491 16.87 8.53 14.43
CA PRO A 491 17.39 9.85 14.12
C PRO A 491 17.08 10.81 15.27
N ASN A 492 18.10 11.55 15.72
CA ASN A 492 17.92 12.62 16.70
C ASN A 492 17.53 13.90 15.94
N ALA A 493 16.54 14.65 16.43
CA ALA A 493 16.26 15.98 15.89
C ALA A 493 17.26 16.96 16.51
N TYR A 494 18.09 17.61 15.70
CA TYR A 494 18.95 18.69 16.17
C TYR A 494 18.11 19.94 16.42
N LEU A 495 18.25 20.53 17.60
CA LEU A 495 17.54 21.73 18.03
C LEU A 495 18.43 22.99 17.98
N GLY A 496 19.58 22.91 17.29
CA GLY A 496 20.51 24.01 17.11
C GLY A 496 21.53 24.17 18.26
N CYS A 497 22.43 25.13 18.07
CA CYS A 497 23.32 25.61 19.10
C CYS A 497 22.56 26.49 20.11
N ASN A 498 22.70 26.17 21.40
CA ASN A 498 22.01 26.89 22.47
C ASN A 498 23.04 27.37 23.51
N GLN A 499 22.78 28.50 24.16
CA GLN A 499 23.57 28.96 25.28
C GLN A 499 23.37 28.04 26.50
N ALA A 500 24.44 27.66 27.21
CA ALA A 500 24.32 26.64 28.26
C ALA A 500 23.73 27.19 29.59
N GLU A 501 23.74 28.51 29.76
CA GLU A 501 23.26 29.26 30.93
C GLU A 501 22.29 30.37 30.49
N ALA A 502 21.14 30.50 31.15
CA ALA A 502 19.99 31.28 30.66
C ALA A 502 20.17 32.82 30.61
N ASN A 503 21.29 33.35 31.12
CA ASN A 503 21.59 34.79 31.15
C ASN A 503 22.86 35.12 30.36
N ALA A 504 22.82 36.19 29.55
CA ALA A 504 23.93 36.67 28.72
C ALA A 504 25.26 36.94 29.47
N ASN A 505 25.19 37.11 30.80
CA ASN A 505 26.34 37.39 31.66
C ASN A 505 26.93 36.13 32.37
N GLY A 506 26.47 34.92 32.04
CA GLY A 506 27.03 33.67 32.58
C GLY A 506 26.73 33.39 34.07
N THR A 507 25.62 33.94 34.58
CA THR A 507 25.21 33.86 36.00
C THR A 507 23.75 33.44 36.19
N GLY A 508 23.13 32.85 35.16
CA GLY A 508 21.76 32.33 35.21
C GLY A 508 21.70 30.82 35.31
N ASP A 509 20.52 30.29 35.65
CA ASP A 509 20.27 28.86 35.73
C ASP A 509 20.65 28.16 34.41
N ARG A 510 21.18 26.94 34.51
CA ARG A 510 21.63 26.17 33.35
C ARG A 510 20.43 25.60 32.59
N LEU A 511 20.56 25.55 31.26
CA LEU A 511 19.52 25.09 30.34
C LEU A 511 19.01 23.67 30.66
N PHE A 512 19.86 22.86 31.28
CA PHE A 512 19.48 21.67 32.02
C PHE A 512 19.97 21.84 33.47
N ASP A 513 19.04 22.12 34.38
CA ASP A 513 19.28 22.42 35.80
C ASP A 513 19.79 21.18 36.56
N PRO A 514 20.83 21.28 37.41
CA PRO A 514 21.25 20.18 38.30
C PRO A 514 20.15 19.57 39.18
N SER A 515 19.00 20.23 39.39
CA SER A 515 17.85 19.63 40.10
C SER A 515 17.04 18.63 39.25
N THR A 516 17.11 18.73 37.91
CA THR A 516 16.31 17.91 36.97
C THR A 516 17.15 17.17 35.93
N GLY A 517 18.45 17.46 35.79
CA GLY A 517 19.32 16.92 34.75
C GLY A 517 20.51 16.12 35.27
N ALA A 518 20.73 14.94 34.69
CA ALA A 518 21.94 14.16 34.89
C ALA A 518 23.10 14.66 33.99
N THR A 519 24.34 14.49 34.47
CA THR A 519 25.55 14.85 33.72
C THR A 519 26.56 13.72 33.67
N PHE A 520 27.08 13.41 32.49
CA PHE A 520 28.23 12.54 32.30
C PHE A 520 29.38 13.31 31.68
N ARG A 521 30.56 13.26 32.31
CA ARG A 521 31.80 13.88 31.82
C ARG A 521 32.72 12.81 31.25
N HIS A 522 33.34 13.10 30.11
CA HIS A 522 34.26 12.23 29.39
C HIS A 522 35.24 11.48 30.31
N SER A 523 35.16 10.15 30.32
CA SER A 523 36.11 9.26 30.97
C SER A 523 36.95 8.51 29.93
N VAL A 524 38.14 8.06 30.30
CA VAL A 524 39.03 7.27 29.42
C VAL A 524 38.36 5.99 28.89
N SER A 525 37.31 5.51 29.57
CA SER A 525 36.53 4.33 29.21
C SER A 525 35.37 4.58 28.22
N VAL A 526 34.85 5.81 28.08
CA VAL A 526 33.70 6.10 27.20
C VAL A 526 33.86 7.49 26.56
N PRO A 527 34.14 7.57 25.24
CA PRO A 527 34.24 8.85 24.56
C PRO A 527 32.86 9.49 24.36
N VAL A 528 32.81 10.82 24.40
CA VAL A 528 31.55 11.58 24.29
C VAL A 528 31.24 11.84 22.81
N THR A 529 30.13 11.28 22.36
CA THR A 529 29.52 11.44 21.04
C THR A 529 28.02 11.72 21.25
N GLN A 530 27.32 12.18 20.21
CA GLN A 530 25.86 12.27 20.22
C GLN A 530 25.23 10.93 20.62
N GLN A 531 25.80 9.82 20.16
CA GLN A 531 25.26 8.48 20.42
C GLN A 531 25.51 8.01 21.85
N THR A 532 26.72 8.17 22.40
CA THR A 532 27.00 7.78 23.80
C THR A 532 26.27 8.68 24.80
N CYS A 533 26.17 9.98 24.51
CA CYS A 533 25.39 10.91 25.32
C CYS A 533 23.89 10.57 25.33
N ARG A 534 23.32 10.30 24.15
CA ARG A 534 21.93 9.85 23.99
C ARG A 534 21.64 8.55 24.73
N THR A 535 22.51 7.54 24.63
CA THR A 535 22.36 6.29 25.39
C THR A 535 22.37 6.59 26.90
N TYR A 536 23.34 7.35 27.40
CA TYR A 536 23.40 7.73 28.80
C TYR A 536 22.09 8.41 29.28
N CYS A 537 21.63 9.44 28.60
CA CYS A 537 20.41 10.18 28.99
C CYS A 537 19.10 9.37 28.86
N SER A 538 19.06 8.35 27.99
CA SER A 538 17.87 7.53 27.80
C SER A 538 17.82 6.28 28.69
N THR A 539 18.96 5.74 29.13
CA THR A 539 19.01 4.46 29.86
C THR A 539 19.79 4.42 31.18
N THR A 540 20.71 5.36 31.42
CA THR A 540 21.75 5.20 32.47
C THR A 540 21.84 6.38 33.44
N ALA A 541 21.37 7.55 33.01
CA ALA A 541 21.23 8.74 33.83
C ALA A 541 20.27 8.51 35.02
N PRO A 542 20.61 8.96 36.24
CA PRO A 542 19.64 9.06 37.33
C PRO A 542 18.44 9.90 36.88
N GLY A 543 17.22 9.38 37.00
CA GLY A 543 16.01 10.05 36.49
C GLY A 543 15.67 9.81 35.02
N ALA A 544 16.41 8.95 34.30
CA ALA A 544 16.06 8.53 32.94
C ALA A 544 14.66 7.89 32.87
N PRO A 545 13.92 8.02 31.74
CA PRO A 545 14.38 8.53 30.45
C PRO A 545 14.21 10.05 30.27
N TYR A 546 15.28 10.72 29.81
CA TYR A 546 15.23 12.13 29.41
C TYR A 546 14.92 12.30 27.92
N LEU A 547 14.08 13.29 27.58
CA LEU A 547 13.65 13.56 26.20
C LEU A 547 14.66 14.41 25.42
N TYR A 548 15.42 15.25 26.13
CA TYR A 548 16.44 16.12 25.56
C TYR A 548 17.83 15.75 26.08
N PHE A 549 18.83 15.91 25.24
CA PHE A 549 20.22 15.79 25.63
C PHE A 549 21.08 16.81 24.87
N GLY A 550 22.21 17.17 25.45
CA GLY A 550 23.15 18.11 24.82
C GLY A 550 24.60 17.82 25.15
N ILE A 551 25.49 18.29 24.29
CA ILE A 551 26.95 18.20 24.46
C ILE A 551 27.51 19.62 24.58
N GLU A 552 28.23 19.86 25.68
CA GLU A 552 28.89 21.12 26.02
C GLU A 552 30.41 20.88 26.06
N PHE A 553 31.16 21.79 25.43
CA PHE A 553 32.63 21.78 25.39
C PHE A 553 33.27 20.48 24.85
N GLY A 554 32.55 19.74 24.01
CA GLY A 554 32.97 18.46 23.43
C GLY A 554 33.03 17.26 24.38
N ILE A 555 33.07 17.50 25.70
CA ILE A 555 33.38 16.49 26.74
C ILE A 555 32.28 16.31 27.81
N ASN A 556 31.28 17.19 27.87
CA ASN A 556 30.22 17.12 28.88
C ASN A 556 28.90 16.77 28.21
N CYS A 557 28.34 15.61 28.54
CA CYS A 557 26.98 15.22 28.20
C CYS A 557 26.02 15.68 29.29
N ARG A 558 24.89 16.29 28.90
CA ARG A 558 23.81 16.73 29.79
C ARG A 558 22.46 16.20 29.31
N CYS A 559 21.58 15.91 30.26
CA CYS A 559 20.24 15.39 30.02
C CYS A 559 19.17 16.34 30.58
N GLY A 560 18.01 16.45 29.92
CA GLY A 560 16.90 17.28 30.37
C GLY A 560 15.53 16.69 30.05
N ALA A 561 14.57 16.90 30.95
CA ALA A 561 13.18 16.50 30.77
C ALA A 561 12.41 17.50 29.91
N ASP A 562 12.60 18.79 30.18
CA ASP A 562 11.95 19.92 29.50
C ASP A 562 12.94 20.78 28.72
N PHE A 563 12.43 21.52 27.73
CA PHE A 563 13.20 22.46 26.91
C PHE A 563 12.31 23.66 26.52
N PHE A 564 12.61 24.85 27.05
CA PHE A 564 11.82 26.07 26.80
C PHE A 564 12.55 27.00 25.83
N ILE A 565 11.92 27.24 24.67
CA ILE A 565 12.61 27.74 23.47
C ILE A 565 12.95 29.26 23.42
N PRO A 566 12.14 30.22 23.93
CA PRO A 566 12.12 31.56 23.34
C PRO A 566 13.26 32.54 23.74
N LYS A 567 14.38 32.09 24.34
CA LYS A 567 15.48 33.01 24.76
C LYS A 567 16.93 32.52 24.61
N ILE A 568 17.19 31.29 24.15
CA ILE A 568 18.50 30.64 24.42
C ILE A 568 19.21 30.09 23.15
N GLN A 569 18.53 29.99 22.00
CA GLN A 569 19.17 29.58 20.74
C GLN A 569 20.10 30.68 20.21
N VAL A 570 21.30 30.29 19.77
CA VAL A 570 22.31 31.17 19.16
C VAL A 570 22.68 30.66 17.76
N ASP A 571 23.51 31.40 17.04
CA ASP A 571 24.04 30.96 15.76
C ASP A 571 24.93 29.70 15.89
N ASP A 572 24.75 28.74 14.97
CA ASP A 572 25.43 27.44 15.02
C ASP A 572 26.97 27.55 14.92
N SER A 573 27.52 28.64 14.36
CA SER A 573 28.97 28.91 14.36
C SER A 573 29.57 29.04 15.76
N GLN A 574 28.75 29.29 16.79
CA GLN A 574 29.20 29.39 18.19
C GLN A 574 29.37 28.00 18.84
N CYS A 575 28.87 26.92 18.22
CA CYS A 575 29.11 25.54 18.62
C CYS A 575 30.31 24.94 17.85
N ASN A 576 31.45 25.62 17.91
CA ASN A 576 32.66 25.35 17.13
C ASN A 576 33.60 24.26 17.69
N ILE A 577 33.29 23.65 18.84
CA ILE A 577 34.08 22.56 19.42
C ILE A 577 33.46 21.22 18.98
N SER A 578 34.28 20.31 18.46
CA SER A 578 33.82 18.95 18.10
C SER A 578 33.62 18.05 19.31
N ALA A 579 32.75 17.05 19.20
CA ALA A 579 32.58 16.01 20.22
C ALA A 579 33.87 15.17 20.37
N ALA A 580 34.29 14.88 21.60
CA ALA A 580 35.58 14.24 21.88
C ALA A 580 35.71 12.81 21.33
N GLY A 581 34.59 12.15 21.02
CA GLY A 581 34.56 10.84 20.35
C GLY A 581 34.32 10.86 18.84
N ASP A 582 33.97 12.01 18.24
CA ASP A 582 33.72 12.14 16.81
C ASP A 582 33.89 13.59 16.34
N VAL A 583 34.95 13.84 15.57
CA VAL A 583 35.29 15.16 15.04
C VAL A 583 34.26 15.73 14.05
N SER A 584 33.38 14.88 13.48
CA SER A 584 32.31 15.31 12.57
C SER A 584 31.05 15.81 13.28
N GLN A 585 30.97 15.66 14.61
CA GLN A 585 29.81 16.01 15.41
C GLN A 585 30.04 17.30 16.20
N ALA A 586 29.12 18.28 16.07
CA ALA A 586 29.16 19.52 16.83
C ALA A 586 28.99 19.24 18.34
N GLY A 587 30.03 19.47 19.14
CA GLY A 587 30.10 19.20 20.58
C GLY A 587 29.86 20.43 21.46
N GLY A 588 29.29 21.52 20.93
CA GLY A 588 29.06 22.76 21.66
C GLY A 588 30.24 23.73 21.56
N GLY A 589 30.41 24.57 22.59
CA GLY A 589 31.40 25.65 22.60
C GLY A 589 31.56 26.27 23.99
N ALA A 590 32.25 27.40 24.10
CA ALA A 590 32.40 28.13 25.37
C ALA A 590 31.06 28.72 25.83
N ASN A 591 30.48 28.18 26.91
CA ASN A 591 29.09 28.44 27.33
C ASN A 591 28.06 28.20 26.20
N ARG A 592 28.31 27.17 25.37
CA ARG A 592 27.44 26.74 24.28
C ARG A 592 27.28 25.23 24.29
N MET A 593 26.06 24.78 24.03
CA MET A 593 25.66 23.39 24.03
C MET A 593 24.92 23.10 22.73
N SER A 594 25.40 22.10 22.00
CA SER A 594 24.62 21.50 20.92
C SER A 594 23.49 20.68 21.55
N VAL A 595 22.23 20.92 21.18
CA VAL A 595 21.08 20.25 21.79
C VAL A 595 20.34 19.38 20.77
N TRP A 596 19.92 18.19 21.21
CA TRP A 596 19.08 17.30 20.42
C TRP A 596 17.86 16.84 21.22
N GLN A 597 16.76 16.62 20.51
CA GLN A 597 15.62 15.88 21.00
C GLN A 597 15.74 14.41 20.59
N TYR A 598 15.49 13.52 21.55
CA TYR A 598 15.25 12.12 21.26
C TYR A 598 13.90 11.98 20.53
N VAL A 599 13.93 11.73 19.22
CA VAL A 599 12.75 11.32 18.47
C VAL A 599 12.66 9.79 18.55
N PRO A 600 11.69 9.20 19.27
CA PRO A 600 11.46 7.77 19.16
C PRO A 600 11.00 7.42 17.74
N VAL A 601 11.72 6.54 17.03
CA VAL A 601 11.16 5.86 15.85
C VAL A 601 10.05 4.96 16.35
N SER A 602 8.81 5.45 16.27
CA SER A 602 7.66 4.89 16.96
C SER A 602 7.50 3.38 16.76
N PRO A 603 7.75 2.55 17.79
CA PRO A 603 7.13 1.24 17.91
C PRO A 603 5.77 1.44 18.59
N LEU A 604 4.79 0.62 18.23
CA LEU A 604 3.53 0.53 19.00
C LEU A 604 3.78 -0.20 20.32
N SER A 605 4.33 0.47 21.36
CA SER A 605 4.60 -0.20 22.64
C SER A 605 4.57 0.71 23.87
N SER A 606 3.38 1.15 24.29
CA SER A 606 3.15 1.68 25.66
C SER A 606 1.84 1.20 26.30
N TYR A 607 1.11 0.28 25.66
CA TYR A 607 -0.20 -0.21 26.14
C TYR A 607 -0.20 -1.65 26.69
N SER A 608 0.97 -2.24 26.93
CA SER A 608 1.12 -3.62 27.46
C SER A 608 1.95 -3.76 28.73
N MET A 609 2.58 -2.68 29.25
CA MET A 609 3.35 -2.74 30.50
C MET A 609 2.53 -2.47 31.78
N LEU A 610 1.26 -2.04 31.68
CA LEU A 610 0.42 -1.67 32.83
C LEU A 610 -0.55 -2.78 33.30
N LYS A 611 -0.20 -4.07 33.14
CA LYS A 611 -1.04 -5.18 33.66
C LYS A 611 -0.35 -6.25 34.51
N ASN A 612 0.96 -6.18 34.72
CA ASN A 612 1.70 -7.16 35.53
C ASN A 612 2.37 -6.56 36.79
N CYS A 613 1.93 -5.39 37.26
CA CYS A 613 2.45 -4.75 38.49
C CYS A 613 1.35 -4.56 39.55
N ALA A 614 0.39 -5.49 39.61
CA ALA A 614 -0.69 -5.51 40.58
C ALA A 614 -1.07 -6.97 40.92
N LEU A 615 -0.16 -7.69 41.58
CA LEU A 615 -0.41 -8.95 42.29
C LEU A 615 0.85 -9.41 43.07
N GLN A 616 1.31 -8.59 44.02
CA GLN A 616 2.22 -9.04 45.09
C GLN A 616 2.29 -8.04 46.27
N THR A 617 1.21 -7.98 47.05
CA THR A 617 1.14 -7.69 48.50
C THR A 617 -0.25 -8.04 48.97
#